data_AF-A0A2V8I6R8-F1
#
_entry.id   AF-A0A2V8I6R8-F1
#
_cell.length_a   1.000
_cell.length_b   1.000
_cell.length_c   1.000
_cell.angle_alpha   90.00
_cell.angle_beta   90.00
_cell.angle_gamma   90.00
#
_symmetry.space_group_name_H-M   'P 1'
#
loop_
_entity.id
_entity.type
_entity.pdbx_description
1 polymer ?
#
loop_
_entity_poly.entity_id
_entity_poly.type
_entity_poly.pdbx_seq_one_letter_code
_entity_poly.pdbx_strand_id
1 'polypeptide(L)'
;QHTVLFERRTLLNLIEKCGLEVVDYLPYGAFPPYFYIFAGAAFKILKGRGLNLSKAIVPYFLGQILLLPLLMAERQLNLAMQTVICRRKP
;
A
#
# COMPACT_ATOMS: atom_id res chain seq x y z
N GLN A 1 -5.39 -5.99 -14.67
CA GLN A 1 -5.36 -5.75 -13.22
C GLN A 1 -5.62 -4.27 -13.01
N HIS A 2 -6.74 -3.88 -12.42
CA HIS A 2 -7.07 -2.46 -12.19
C HIS A 2 -6.75 -2.09 -10.75
N THR A 3 -5.94 -1.06 -10.56
CA THR A 3 -5.64 -0.50 -9.23
C THR A 3 -6.65 0.59 -8.95
N VAL A 4 -7.37 0.49 -7.83
CA VAL A 4 -8.39 1.46 -7.41
C VAL A 4 -8.03 1.95 -6.02
N LEU A 5 -8.17 3.26 -5.79
CA LEU A 5 -7.97 3.88 -4.49
C LEU A 5 -9.27 3.82 -3.69
N PHE A 6 -9.21 3.22 -2.50
CA PHE A 6 -10.31 3.19 -1.55
C PHE A 6 -9.87 3.75 -0.20
N GLU A 7 -10.74 4.55 0.42
CA GLU A 7 -10.69 4.71 1.86
C GLU A 7 -11.15 3.40 2.53
N ARG A 8 -10.67 3.15 3.75
CA ARG A 8 -11.06 1.98 4.56
C ARG A 8 -12.57 1.80 4.60
N ARG A 9 -13.32 2.88 4.86
CA ARG A 9 -14.78 2.85 4.95
C ARG A 9 -15.41 2.39 3.63
N THR A 10 -14.98 2.95 2.51
CA THR A 10 -15.53 2.63 1.19
C THR A 10 -15.20 1.19 0.78
N LEU A 11 -13.99 0.72 1.11
CA LEU A 11 -13.60 -0.67 0.90
C LEU A 11 -14.47 -1.65 1.69
N LEU A 12 -14.64 -1.44 2.99
CA LEU A 12 -15.44 -2.31 3.84
C LEU A 12 -16.92 -2.32 3.43
N ASN A 13 -17.48 -1.15 3.11
CA ASN A 13 -18.84 -1.05 2.58
C ASN A 13 -19.04 -1.82 1.28
N LEU A 14 -18.05 -1.81 0.39
CA LEU A 14 -18.09 -2.56 -0.87
C LEU A 14 -18.09 -4.06 -0.61
N ILE A 15 -17.24 -4.53 0.30
CA ILE A 15 -17.15 -5.94 0.70
C ILE A 15 -18.48 -6.42 1.29
N GLU A 16 -19.08 -5.63 2.18
CA GLU A 16 -20.39 -5.97 2.78
C GLU A 16 -21.50 -6.04 1.73
N LYS A 17 -21.54 -5.11 0.78
CA LYS A 17 -22.49 -5.09 -0.35
C LYS A 17 -22.33 -6.30 -1.27
N CYS A 18 -21.13 -6.87 -1.35
CA CYS A 18 -20.88 -8.13 -2.07
C CYS A 18 -21.35 -9.38 -1.29
N GLY A 19 -21.98 -9.24 -0.12
CA GLY A 19 -22.46 -10.38 0.67
C GLY A 19 -21.34 -11.10 1.42
N LEU A 20 -20.18 -10.48 1.59
CA LEU A 20 -19.07 -11.01 2.37
C LEU A 20 -19.09 -10.45 3.79
N GLU A 21 -18.66 -11.25 4.75
CA GLU A 21 -18.45 -10.86 6.13
C GLU A 21 -16.96 -10.56 6.33
N VAL A 22 -16.66 -9.39 6.90
CA VAL A 22 -15.29 -8.98 7.21
C VAL A 22 -14.85 -9.67 8.50
N VAL A 23 -13.83 -10.52 8.41
CA VAL A 23 -13.24 -11.23 9.55
C VAL A 23 -12.11 -10.41 10.16
N ASP A 24 -11.27 -9.81 9.32
CA ASP A 24 -10.15 -9.00 9.79
C ASP A 24 -9.76 -7.92 8.75
N TYR A 25 -9.15 -6.85 9.24
CA TYR A 25 -8.64 -5.75 8.44
C TYR A 25 -7.17 -5.50 8.78
N LEU A 26 -6.30 -5.69 7.79
CA LEU A 26 -4.87 -5.47 7.93
C LEU A 26 -4.49 -4.17 7.19
N PRO A 27 -4.04 -3.12 7.90
CA PRO A 27 -3.58 -1.86 7.31
C PRO A 27 -2.16 -1.99 6.71
N TYR A 28 -1.83 -3.18 6.20
CA TYR A 28 -0.57 -3.49 5.55
C TYR A 28 -0.80 -4.60 4.50
N GLY A 29 -0.04 -4.54 3.41
CA GLY A 29 -0.13 -5.44 2.27
C GLY A 29 1.21 -6.09 1.96
N ALA A 30 1.38 -6.52 0.71
CA ALA A 30 2.59 -7.23 0.26
C ALA A 30 3.87 -6.38 0.35
N PHE A 31 3.76 -5.04 0.28
CA PHE A 31 4.89 -4.12 0.39
C PHE A 31 4.63 -3.03 1.44
N PRO A 32 5.69 -2.50 2.08
CA PRO A 32 5.57 -1.37 3.00
C PRO A 32 5.12 -0.09 2.26
N PRO A 33 4.43 0.86 2.93
CA PRO A 33 3.95 2.10 2.29
C PRO A 33 5.06 2.89 1.60
N TYR A 34 6.23 2.98 2.25
CA TYR A 34 7.42 3.61 1.68
C TYR A 34 7.76 3.12 0.28
N PHE A 35 7.57 1.83 -0.01
CA PHE A 35 7.82 1.28 -1.35
C PHE A 35 6.92 1.92 -2.41
N TYR A 36 5.64 2.13 -2.11
CA TYR A 36 4.70 2.75 -3.05
C TYR A 36 5.05 4.22 -3.30
N ILE A 37 5.46 4.96 -2.26
CA ILE A 37 5.91 6.35 -2.37
C ILE A 37 7.20 6.44 -3.19
N PHE A 38 8.18 5.59 -2.87
CA PHE A 38 9.45 5.52 -3.57
C PHE A 38 9.24 5.17 -5.06
N ALA A 39 8.50 4.10 -5.33
CA ALA A 39 8.22 3.67 -6.70
C ALA A 39 7.48 4.77 -7.47
N GLY A 40 6.43 5.36 -6.90
CA GLY A 40 5.67 6.44 -7.53
C GLY A 40 6.55 7.65 -7.88
N ALA A 41 7.39 8.09 -6.94
CA ALA A 41 8.34 9.18 -7.18
C ALA A 41 9.37 8.82 -8.25
N ALA A 42 9.95 7.62 -8.18
CA ALA A 42 10.94 7.15 -9.13
C ALA A 42 10.35 7.04 -10.55
N PHE A 43 9.14 6.50 -10.71
CA PHE A 43 8.45 6.44 -12.01
C PHE A 43 8.16 7.83 -12.58
N LYS A 44 7.79 8.80 -11.73
CA LYS A 44 7.59 10.20 -12.13
C LYS A 44 8.90 10.83 -12.63
N ILE A 45 9.99 10.67 -11.88
CA ILE A 45 11.32 11.18 -12.25
C ILE A 45 11.82 10.53 -13.54
N LEU A 46 11.63 9.22 -13.67
CA LEU A 46 12.07 8.43 -14.82
C LEU A 46 11.13 8.55 -16.02
N LYS A 47 10.07 9.38 -15.95
CA LYS A 47 9.07 9.59 -17.02
C LYS A 47 8.52 8.26 -17.57
N GLY A 48 8.28 7.29 -16.69
CA GLY A 48 7.70 5.99 -17.07
C GLY A 48 8.68 5.00 -17.73
N ARG A 49 9.98 5.28 -17.83
CA ARG A 49 10.99 4.41 -18.50
C ARG A 49 11.32 3.10 -17.76
N GLY A 50 10.55 2.74 -16.73
CA GLY A 50 10.82 1.57 -15.89
C GLY A 50 11.82 1.84 -14.77
N LEU A 51 11.75 1.05 -13.70
CA LEU A 51 12.62 1.15 -12.52
C LEU A 51 13.53 -0.09 -12.43
N ASN A 52 14.85 0.11 -12.48
CA ASN A 52 15.80 -0.96 -12.23
C ASN A 52 16.02 -1.11 -10.72
N LEU A 53 15.36 -2.09 -10.11
CA LEU A 53 15.40 -2.32 -8.67
C LEU A 53 16.81 -2.63 -8.16
N SER A 54 17.64 -3.34 -8.93
CA SER A 54 19.01 -3.67 -8.52
C SER A 54 19.88 -2.44 -8.32
N LYS A 55 19.68 -1.38 -9.14
CA LYS A 55 20.38 -0.09 -8.97
C LYS A 55 19.71 0.82 -7.95
N ALA A 56 18.39 0.67 -7.78
CA ALA A 56 17.58 1.49 -6.91
C ALA A 56 17.56 1.02 -5.44
N ILE A 57 18.13 -0.15 -5.14
CA ILE A 57 18.10 -0.75 -3.80
C ILE A 57 18.83 0.09 -2.76
N VAL A 58 19.98 0.67 -3.12
CA VAL A 58 20.78 1.53 -2.24
C VAL A 58 20.04 2.83 -1.91
N PRO A 59 19.55 3.64 -2.88
CA PRO A 59 18.79 4.84 -2.56
C PRO A 59 17.45 4.54 -1.86
N TYR A 60 16.84 3.38 -2.13
CA TYR A 60 15.66 2.91 -1.41
C TYR A 60 15.94 2.74 0.09
N PHE A 61 16.95 1.94 0.46
CA PHE A 61 17.25 1.70 1.88
C PHE A 61 17.75 2.96 2.60
N LEU A 62 18.52 3.81 1.93
CA LEU A 62 18.92 5.12 2.48
C LEU A 62 17.72 6.00 2.80
N GLY A 63 16.78 6.12 1.87
CA GLY A 63 15.56 6.90 2.10
C GLY A 63 14.65 6.26 3.15
N GLN A 64 14.61 4.92 3.23
CA GLN A 64 13.86 4.20 4.27
C GLN A 64 14.40 4.50 5.67
N ILE A 65 15.73 4.52 5.84
CA ILE A 65 16.37 4.88 7.11
C ILE A 65 16.11 6.34 7.47
N LEU A 66 16.18 7.24 6.49
CA LEU A 66 15.96 8.67 6.71
C LEU A 66 14.51 8.97 7.11
N LEU A 67 13.56 8.23 6.57
CA LEU A 67 12.12 8.45 6.80
C LEU A 67 11.54 7.57 7.91
N LEU A 68 12.32 6.68 8.52
CA LEU A 68 11.90 5.77 9.59
C LEU A 68 10.99 6.40 10.68
N PRO A 69 11.28 7.59 11.24
CA PRO A 69 10.39 8.22 12.21
C PRO A 69 9.02 8.61 11.63
N LEU A 70 8.96 8.99 10.36
CA LEU A 70 7.73 9.26 9.64
C LEU A 70 6.99 7.96 9.28
N LEU A 71 7.73 6.90 8.92
CA LEU A 71 7.17 5.58 8.59
C LEU A 71 6.40 4.96 9.76
N MET A 72 6.81 5.23 11.00
CA MET A 72 6.07 4.79 12.19
C MET A 72 4.65 5.37 12.28
N ALA A 73 4.40 6.57 11.72
CA ALA A 73 3.09 7.20 11.66
C ALA A 73 2.23 6.70 10.48
N GLU A 74 2.81 6.01 9.50
CA GLU A 74 2.10 5.57 8.28
C GLU A 74 0.97 4.58 8.56
N ARG A 75 1.08 3.79 9.64
CA ARG A 75 0.00 2.88 10.08
C ARG A 75 -1.30 3.62 10.37
N GLN A 76 -1.24 4.88 10.79
CA GLN A 76 -2.42 5.71 11.02
C GLN A 76 -2.95 6.36 9.73
N LEU A 77 -2.07 6.55 8.74
CA LEU A 77 -2.38 7.26 7.49
C LEU A 77 -2.91 6.35 6.38
N ASN A 78 -2.96 5.03 6.60
CA ASN A 78 -3.50 4.05 5.65
C ASN A 78 -2.82 4.12 4.27
N LEU A 79 -1.50 4.33 4.26
CA LEU A 79 -0.70 4.52 3.04
C LEU A 79 -0.27 3.19 2.40
N ALA A 80 -0.53 2.06 3.07
CA ALA A 80 -0.25 0.74 2.54
C ALA A 80 -1.40 0.25 1.65
N MET A 81 -1.11 -0.75 0.82
CA MET A 81 -2.15 -1.58 0.24
C MET A 81 -2.95 -2.25 1.38
N GLN A 82 -4.27 -2.10 1.33
CA GLN A 82 -5.19 -2.57 2.36
C GLN A 82 -5.55 -4.03 2.08
N THR A 83 -5.48 -4.88 3.11
CA THR A 83 -5.86 -6.29 3.00
C THR A 83 -7.06 -6.56 3.91
N VAL A 84 -8.11 -7.17 3.36
CA VAL A 84 -9.31 -7.54 4.13
C VAL A 84 -9.50 -9.05 4.06
N ILE A 85 -9.54 -9.70 5.20
CA ILE A 85 -9.84 -11.12 5.31
C ILE A 85 -11.35 -11.24 5.41
N CYS A 86 -11.95 -12.01 4.51
CA CYS A 86 -13.40 -12.13 4.41
C CYS A 86 -13.84 -13.60 4.50
N ARG A 87 -15.04 -13.83 5.04
CA ARG A 87 -15.74 -15.12 4.92
C ARG A 87 -17.04 -14.95 4.16
N ARG A 88 -17.57 -16.05 3.62
CA ARG A 88 -18.92 -16.07 3.06
C ARG A 88 -19.94 -15.94 4.20
N LYS A 89 -20.92 -15.06 4.03
CA LYS A 89 -22.09 -15.01 4.92
C LYS A 89 -22.85 -16.35 4.80
N PRO A 90 -23.32 -16.92 5.92
CA PRO A 90 -24.17 -18.11 5.91
C PRO A 90 -25.50 -17.86 5.21
#